data_AF-A0A3D3FLR5-F1
#
_entry.id   AF-A0A3D3FLR5-F1
#
_cell.length_a   1.000
_cell.length_b   1.000
_cell.length_c   1.000
_cell.angle_alpha   90.00
_cell.angle_beta   90.00
_cell.angle_gamma   90.00
#
_symmetry.space_group_name_H-M   'P 1'
#
loop_
_entity.id
_entity.type
_entity.pdbx_description
1 polymer ?
#
loop_
_entity_poly.entity_id
_entity_poly.type
_entity_poly.pdbx_seq_one_letter_code
_entity_poly.pdbx_strand_id
1 'polypeptide(L)'
;MISAENRNLDARRASSLRASRKLAVFIFIGGFIASLGGLMLRAPDSSGSAMAGTATTGTATAVPPAFTSLFGQEVRLDGEGLYRRDSVSFAAQERAQDLVTLIFALPLIAAGFLFARRGSFGGRLLFSGGLGYFLYCYGMMSIGTTYNEFFLLYVALFAAALYGFILSIYAIDADGLALACGDRYPRRSAISLCIAVGLFLGLNWLGRIVLPSLLTGRPPAGIDGGSTLFVQAFDLGILVPAAALSA
;
A
#
# COMPACT_ATOMS: atom_id res chain seq x y z
N MET A 1 -45.41 20.15 12.10
CA MET A 1 -45.24 18.68 12.19
C MET A 1 -44.09 18.27 11.27
N ILE A 2 -42.85 18.46 11.72
CA ILE A 2 -41.66 18.00 10.98
C ILE A 2 -41.66 16.48 11.07
N SER A 3 -41.99 15.82 9.95
CA SER A 3 -42.30 14.39 9.85
C SER A 3 -41.22 13.53 10.52
N ALA A 4 -41.64 12.45 11.19
CA ALA A 4 -40.75 11.45 11.81
C ALA A 4 -39.72 10.88 10.82
N GLU A 5 -40.03 10.94 9.53
CA GLU A 5 -39.16 10.56 8.41
C GLU A 5 -37.90 11.43 8.30
N ASN A 6 -38.01 12.76 8.42
CA ASN A 6 -36.84 13.66 8.42
C ASN A 6 -35.92 13.41 9.62
N ARG A 7 -36.51 13.11 10.79
CA ARG A 7 -35.75 12.80 12.00
C ARG A 7 -34.96 11.49 11.88
N ASN A 8 -35.50 10.51 11.16
CA ASN A 8 -34.87 9.23 10.89
C ASN A 8 -33.73 9.38 9.85
N LEU A 9 -33.93 10.23 8.84
CA LEU A 9 -32.89 10.59 7.86
C LEU A 9 -31.71 11.33 8.49
N ASP A 10 -31.96 12.29 9.39
CA ASP A 10 -30.91 13.04 10.09
C ASP A 10 -30.11 12.14 11.05
N ALA A 11 -30.79 11.23 11.76
CA ALA A 11 -30.14 10.23 12.61
C ALA A 11 -29.23 9.29 11.80
N ARG A 12 -29.71 8.82 10.63
CA ARG A 12 -28.92 7.97 9.71
C ARG A 12 -27.69 8.72 9.18
N ARG A 13 -27.84 9.97 8.73
CA ARG A 13 -26.71 10.82 8.30
C ARG A 13 -25.69 11.06 9.40
N ALA A 14 -26.15 11.34 10.63
CA ALA A 14 -25.25 11.51 11.78
C ALA A 14 -24.53 10.21 12.17
N SER A 15 -25.14 9.05 11.96
CA SER A 15 -24.52 7.74 12.20
C SER A 15 -23.46 7.41 11.14
N SER A 16 -23.73 7.67 9.86
CA SER A 16 -22.79 7.40 8.76
C SER A 16 -21.56 8.31 8.84
N LEU A 17 -21.74 9.58 9.19
CA LEU A 17 -20.65 10.51 9.42
C LEU A 17 -19.75 10.09 10.59
N ARG A 18 -20.33 9.58 11.69
CA ARG A 18 -19.56 9.07 12.83
C ARG A 18 -18.77 7.82 12.46
N ALA A 19 -19.36 6.90 11.70
CA ALA A 19 -18.69 5.69 11.22
C ALA A 19 -17.52 6.04 10.29
N SER A 20 -17.73 6.94 9.32
CA SER A 20 -16.68 7.42 8.41
C SER A 20 -15.51 8.07 9.16
N ARG A 21 -15.78 8.87 10.21
CA ARG A 21 -14.72 9.48 11.05
C ARG A 21 -13.90 8.44 11.80
N LYS A 22 -14.55 7.41 12.37
CA LYS A 22 -13.84 6.32 13.06
C LYS A 22 -12.95 5.54 12.11
N LEU A 23 -13.44 5.26 10.90
CA LEU A 23 -12.68 4.56 9.87
C LEU A 23 -11.43 5.34 9.44
N ALA A 24 -11.57 6.65 9.18
CA ALA A 24 -10.43 7.49 8.79
C ALA A 24 -9.36 7.57 9.89
N VAL A 25 -9.77 7.67 11.16
CA VAL A 25 -8.83 7.68 12.31
C VAL A 25 -8.15 6.32 12.45
N PHE A 26 -8.89 5.22 12.29
CA PHE A 26 -8.33 3.87 12.33
C PHE A 26 -7.25 3.69 11.27
N ILE A 27 -7.53 4.06 10.02
CA ILE A 27 -6.57 3.95 8.91
C ILE A 27 -5.34 4.81 9.15
N PHE A 28 -5.52 6.05 9.62
CA PHE A 28 -4.41 6.94 9.91
C PHE A 28 -3.49 6.39 11.01
N ILE A 29 -4.07 6.00 12.15
CA ILE A 29 -3.30 5.49 13.30
C ILE A 29 -2.67 4.13 12.95
N GLY A 30 -3.43 3.23 12.35
CA GLY A 30 -2.93 1.92 11.96
C GLY A 30 -1.81 2.01 10.92
N GLY A 31 -1.95 2.90 9.93
CA GLY A 31 -0.90 3.18 8.96
C GLY A 31 0.37 3.73 9.58
N PHE A 32 0.21 4.68 10.51
CA PHE A 32 1.34 5.21 11.27
C PHE A 32 2.05 4.11 12.07
N ILE A 33 1.31 3.27 12.79
CA ILE A 33 1.88 2.17 13.58
C ILE A 33 2.58 1.16 12.67
N ALA A 34 1.93 0.74 11.58
CA ALA A 34 2.49 -0.21 10.63
C ALA A 34 3.82 0.30 10.05
N SER A 35 3.82 1.52 9.51
CA SER A 35 4.99 2.05 8.83
C SER A 35 6.10 2.52 9.77
N LEU A 36 5.75 3.05 10.94
CA LEU A 36 6.76 3.32 11.96
C LEU A 36 7.38 2.02 12.48
N GLY A 37 6.56 0.98 12.69
CA GLY A 37 7.04 -0.33 13.12
C GLY A 37 7.98 -0.99 12.10
N GLY A 38 7.64 -0.96 10.81
CA GLY A 38 8.49 -1.51 9.75
C GLY A 38 9.86 -0.82 9.62
N LEU A 39 9.95 0.48 9.95
CA LEU A 39 11.20 1.23 9.95
C LEU A 39 11.99 1.14 11.26
N MET A 40 11.30 1.16 12.41
CA MET A 40 11.92 1.35 13.74
C MET A 40 12.15 0.04 14.50
N LEU A 41 11.37 -1.00 14.23
CA LEU A 41 11.63 -2.33 14.78
C LEU A 41 12.81 -2.92 14.00
N ARG A 42 14.03 -2.41 14.21
CA ARG A 42 15.25 -3.16 13.94
C ARG A 42 15.52 -4.03 15.17
N ALA A 43 15.89 -5.29 14.93
CA ALA A 43 16.37 -6.13 16.02
C ALA A 43 17.55 -5.40 16.69
N PRO A 44 17.70 -5.47 18.02
CA PRO A 44 18.96 -5.05 18.62
C PRO A 44 20.07 -5.86 17.96
N ASP A 45 21.17 -5.20 17.61
CA ASP A 45 22.37 -5.85 17.11
C ASP A 45 22.60 -7.14 17.93
N SER A 46 22.83 -8.26 17.25
CA SER A 46 23.10 -9.56 17.88
C SER A 46 24.41 -9.58 18.70
N SER A 47 25.00 -8.42 19.01
CA SER A 47 26.05 -8.25 20.01
C SER A 47 25.57 -8.51 21.45
N GLY A 48 24.27 -8.68 21.69
CA GLY A 48 23.70 -8.85 23.04
C GLY A 48 23.28 -10.26 23.48
N SER A 49 23.27 -11.28 22.62
CA SER A 49 22.85 -12.66 22.99
C SER A 49 24.00 -13.67 22.98
N ALA A 50 25.20 -13.25 23.37
CA ALA A 50 26.26 -14.15 23.80
C ALA A 50 25.99 -14.66 25.22
N MET A 51 25.04 -15.59 25.36
CA MET A 51 24.99 -16.45 26.54
C MET A 51 26.09 -17.51 26.42
N ALA A 52 27.15 -17.31 27.20
CA ALA A 52 28.08 -18.32 27.73
C ALA A 52 28.53 -19.43 26.76
N GLY A 53 29.61 -19.16 26.01
CA GLY A 53 30.36 -20.19 25.30
C GLY A 53 31.59 -19.60 24.63
N THR A 54 32.73 -19.65 25.33
CA THR A 54 34.11 -19.52 24.82
C THR A 54 34.42 -18.39 23.81
N ALA A 55 35.22 -17.43 24.27
CA ALA A 55 35.77 -16.36 23.46
C ALA A 55 36.52 -16.86 22.21
N THR A 56 35.99 -16.49 21.05
CA THR A 56 36.77 -16.24 19.84
C THR A 56 36.38 -14.86 19.31
N THR A 57 37.27 -13.90 19.50
CA THR A 57 37.22 -12.57 18.89
C THR A 57 37.41 -12.71 17.38
N GLY A 58 36.31 -12.89 16.68
CA GLY A 58 36.17 -12.56 15.27
C GLY A 58 34.91 -11.73 15.13
N THR A 59 35.01 -10.53 14.58
CA THR A 59 33.86 -9.81 14.03
C THR A 59 33.37 -10.60 12.83
N ALA A 60 32.72 -11.74 13.07
CA ALA A 60 31.98 -12.45 12.06
C ALA A 60 30.77 -11.57 11.75
N THR A 61 30.84 -10.83 10.65
CA THR A 61 29.64 -10.29 10.01
C THR A 61 28.71 -11.47 9.82
N ALA A 62 27.66 -11.54 10.64
CA ALA A 62 26.67 -12.60 10.55
C ALA A 62 26.13 -12.60 9.13
N VAL A 63 26.47 -13.63 8.35
CA VAL A 63 25.97 -13.76 6.98
C VAL A 63 24.46 -13.88 7.10
N PRO A 64 23.67 -12.98 6.49
CA PRO A 64 22.23 -13.05 6.53
C PRO A 64 21.77 -14.44 6.06
N PRO A 65 20.83 -15.09 6.77
CA PRO A 65 20.41 -16.45 6.45
C PRO A 65 19.89 -16.52 5.02
N ALA A 66 20.24 -17.60 4.30
CA ALA A 66 19.81 -17.83 2.94
C ALA A 66 19.05 -19.16 2.83
N PHE A 67 18.18 -19.26 1.83
CA PHE A 67 17.45 -20.49 1.53
C PHE A 67 17.26 -20.65 0.02
N THR A 68 16.98 -21.88 -0.41
CA THR A 68 16.64 -22.18 -1.81
C THR A 68 15.14 -22.03 -2.04
N SER A 69 14.75 -21.19 -2.98
CA SER A 69 13.34 -20.95 -3.35
C SER A 69 12.71 -22.15 -4.05
N LEU A 70 11.37 -22.09 -4.22
CA LEU A 70 10.59 -23.08 -4.99
C LEU A 70 11.08 -23.26 -6.44
N PHE A 71 11.83 -22.28 -6.96
CA PHE A 71 12.36 -22.27 -8.32
C PHE A 71 13.87 -22.56 -8.37
N GLY A 72 14.46 -23.05 -7.27
CA GLY A 72 15.87 -23.43 -7.20
C GLY A 72 16.84 -22.25 -7.11
N GLN A 73 16.35 -21.05 -6.79
CA GLN A 73 17.18 -19.85 -6.65
C GLN A 73 17.62 -19.66 -5.19
N GLU A 74 18.88 -19.31 -4.96
CA GLU A 74 19.33 -18.92 -3.63
C GLU A 74 18.81 -17.52 -3.29
N VAL A 75 18.05 -17.41 -2.21
CA VAL A 75 17.43 -16.17 -1.73
C VAL A 75 18.03 -15.82 -0.39
N ARG A 76 18.58 -14.60 -0.30
CA ARG A 76 19.12 -14.05 0.96
C ARG A 76 18.01 -13.33 1.71
N LEU A 77 17.82 -13.71 2.96
CA LEU A 77 16.90 -13.03 3.87
C LEU A 77 17.52 -11.74 4.38
N ASP A 78 16.68 -10.77 4.69
CA ASP A 78 17.10 -9.51 5.27
C ASP A 78 17.69 -9.67 6.68
N GLY A 79 17.13 -10.59 7.48
CA GLY A 79 17.66 -10.95 8.79
C GLY A 79 17.38 -9.94 9.91
N GLU A 80 16.80 -8.78 9.61
CA GLU A 80 16.61 -7.71 10.59
C GLU A 80 15.17 -7.21 10.72
N GLY A 81 14.77 -6.99 11.97
CA GLY A 81 13.54 -6.26 12.26
C GLY A 81 12.25 -6.96 11.88
N LEU A 82 11.22 -6.18 11.52
CA LEU A 82 9.89 -6.68 11.16
C LEU A 82 9.91 -7.54 9.88
N TYR A 83 10.71 -7.13 8.88
CA TYR A 83 10.84 -7.79 7.57
C TYR A 83 12.00 -8.80 7.51
N ARG A 84 12.52 -9.25 8.65
CA ARG A 84 13.68 -10.17 8.74
C ARG A 84 13.55 -11.47 7.95
N ARG A 85 12.32 -11.91 7.69
CA ARG A 85 12.02 -13.16 6.97
C ARG A 85 11.75 -12.93 5.48
N ASP A 86 11.68 -11.68 5.04
CA ASP A 86 11.59 -11.33 3.63
C ASP A 86 12.96 -11.36 2.98
N SER A 87 12.99 -11.45 1.65
CA SER A 87 14.25 -11.30 0.91
C SER A 87 14.80 -9.88 1.12
N VAL A 88 16.11 -9.69 0.99
CA VAL A 88 16.73 -8.36 1.07
C VAL A 88 16.04 -7.35 0.13
N SER A 89 15.65 -7.81 -1.06
CA SER A 89 14.95 -6.99 -2.06
C SER A 89 13.54 -6.61 -1.61
N PHE A 90 12.76 -7.55 -1.07
CA PHE A 90 11.40 -7.26 -0.60
C PHE A 90 11.41 -6.42 0.67
N ALA A 91 12.27 -6.72 1.65
CA ALA A 91 12.41 -5.91 2.86
C ALA A 91 12.80 -4.45 2.55
N ALA A 92 13.66 -4.23 1.56
CA ALA A 92 14.00 -2.88 1.10
C ALA A 92 12.79 -2.15 0.48
N GLN A 93 11.98 -2.84 -0.32
CA GLN A 93 10.77 -2.29 -0.92
C GLN A 93 9.71 -1.93 0.13
N GLU A 94 9.47 -2.82 1.10
CA GLU A 94 8.51 -2.58 2.19
C GLU A 94 8.93 -1.38 3.05
N ARG A 95 10.21 -1.28 3.41
CA ARG A 95 10.73 -0.10 4.14
C ARG A 95 10.62 1.19 3.32
N ALA A 96 10.86 1.13 2.02
CA ALA A 96 10.68 2.28 1.15
C ALA A 96 9.19 2.70 1.10
N GLN A 97 8.28 1.73 1.03
CA GLN A 97 6.84 1.97 1.09
C GLN A 97 6.42 2.59 2.43
N ASP A 98 6.96 2.10 3.55
CA ASP A 98 6.70 2.66 4.88
C ASP A 98 7.13 4.12 4.98
N LEU A 99 8.32 4.44 4.46
CA LEU A 99 8.80 5.81 4.41
C LEU A 99 7.87 6.72 3.58
N VAL A 100 7.44 6.24 2.42
CA VAL A 100 6.47 6.96 1.57
C VAL A 100 5.13 7.12 2.28
N THR A 101 4.68 6.11 3.03
CA THR A 101 3.43 6.14 3.78
C THR A 101 3.47 7.23 4.84
N LEU A 102 4.57 7.31 5.61
CA LEU A 102 4.75 8.31 6.66
C LEU A 102 4.87 9.74 6.12
N ILE A 103 5.67 9.93 5.07
CA ILE A 103 6.00 11.28 4.55
C ILE A 103 4.90 11.82 3.65
N PHE A 104 4.25 10.96 2.84
CA PHE A 104 3.31 11.40 1.83
C PHE A 104 1.90 10.92 2.12
N ALA A 105 1.67 9.62 2.28
CA ALA A 105 0.30 9.08 2.32
C ALA A 105 -0.50 9.56 3.54
N LEU A 106 0.11 9.54 4.74
CA LEU A 106 -0.54 9.99 5.97
C LEU A 106 -0.86 11.50 5.95
N PRO A 107 0.06 12.41 5.57
CA PRO A 107 -0.30 13.81 5.36
C PRO A 107 -1.40 14.01 4.32
N LEU A 108 -1.36 13.25 3.22
CA LEU A 108 -2.32 13.39 2.12
C LEU A 108 -3.73 12.96 2.54
N ILE A 109 -3.87 11.82 3.22
CA ILE A 109 -5.17 11.33 3.68
C ILE A 109 -5.73 12.24 4.78
N ALA A 110 -4.89 12.79 5.65
CA ALA A 110 -5.29 13.77 6.66
C ALA A 110 -5.78 15.07 6.02
N ALA A 111 -5.02 15.63 5.06
CA ALA A 111 -5.41 16.84 4.34
C ALA A 111 -6.69 16.62 3.53
N GLY A 112 -6.79 15.52 2.79
CA GLY A 112 -7.96 15.13 2.02
C GLY A 112 -9.20 15.03 2.90
N PHE A 113 -9.09 14.36 4.05
CA PHE A 113 -10.18 14.25 5.01
C PHE A 113 -10.63 15.61 5.58
N LEU A 114 -9.69 16.48 5.93
CA LEU A 114 -9.99 17.81 6.44
C LEU A 114 -10.71 18.68 5.39
N PHE A 115 -10.26 18.65 4.13
CA PHE A 115 -10.89 19.38 3.04
C PHE A 115 -12.23 18.77 2.63
N ALA A 116 -12.35 17.45 2.63
CA ALA A 116 -13.61 16.75 2.36
C ALA A 116 -14.71 17.15 3.36
N ARG A 117 -14.35 17.31 4.64
CA ARG A 117 -15.26 17.82 5.68
C ARG A 117 -15.72 19.25 5.45
N ARG A 118 -14.92 20.07 4.76
CA ARG A 118 -15.29 21.44 4.37
C ARG A 118 -16.13 21.48 3.08
N GLY A 119 -16.53 20.32 2.54
CA GLY A 119 -17.30 20.23 1.31
C GLY A 119 -16.49 20.33 0.02
N SER A 120 -15.15 20.31 0.10
CA SER A 120 -14.30 20.40 -1.10
C SER A 120 -14.35 19.11 -1.92
N PHE A 121 -14.68 19.24 -3.22
CA PHE A 121 -14.59 18.16 -4.20
C PHE A 121 -13.16 17.61 -4.31
N GLY A 122 -12.15 18.49 -4.41
CA GLY A 122 -10.74 18.08 -4.43
C GLY A 122 -10.32 17.36 -3.15
N GLY A 123 -10.82 17.78 -1.99
CA GLY A 123 -10.60 17.08 -0.72
C GLY A 123 -11.17 15.67 -0.71
N ARG A 124 -12.40 15.47 -1.24
CA ARG A 124 -13.03 14.15 -1.36
C ARG A 124 -12.25 13.23 -2.31
N LEU A 125 -11.77 13.78 -3.43
CA LEU A 125 -10.96 13.03 -4.38
C LEU A 125 -9.61 12.65 -3.77
N LEU A 126 -8.96 13.58 -3.06
CA LEU A 126 -7.70 13.34 -2.37
C LEU A 126 -7.83 12.28 -1.27
N PHE A 127 -8.89 12.34 -0.49
CA PHE A 127 -9.19 11.33 0.53
C PHE A 127 -9.44 9.96 -0.11
N SER A 128 -10.21 9.90 -1.20
CA SER A 128 -10.47 8.67 -1.95
C SER A 128 -9.17 8.09 -2.53
N GLY A 129 -8.30 8.93 -3.10
CA GLY A 129 -6.98 8.52 -3.57
C GLY A 129 -6.08 7.99 -2.45
N GLY A 130 -6.10 8.62 -1.27
CA GLY A 130 -5.41 8.12 -0.08
C GLY A 130 -5.93 6.75 0.37
N LEU A 131 -7.25 6.55 0.37
CA LEU A 131 -7.84 5.22 0.64
C LEU A 131 -7.41 4.19 -0.41
N GLY A 132 -7.34 4.58 -1.70
CA GLY A 132 -6.83 3.74 -2.78
C GLY A 132 -5.37 3.33 -2.60
N TYR A 133 -4.52 4.26 -2.15
CA TYR A 133 -3.12 3.97 -1.79
C TYR A 133 -3.04 2.91 -0.68
N PHE A 134 -3.77 3.11 0.43
CA PHE A 134 -3.78 2.16 1.54
C PHE A 134 -4.34 0.80 1.11
N LEU A 135 -5.38 0.79 0.29
CA LEU A 135 -5.96 -0.43 -0.28
C LEU A 135 -4.94 -1.20 -1.09
N TYR A 136 -4.19 -0.50 -1.94
CA TYR A 136 -3.15 -1.09 -2.79
C TYR A 136 -1.98 -1.64 -1.93
N CYS A 137 -1.38 -0.80 -1.08
CA CYS A 137 -0.20 -1.17 -0.28
C CYS A 137 -0.51 -2.28 0.73
N TYR A 138 -1.51 -2.10 1.60
CA TYR A 138 -1.82 -3.09 2.63
C TYR A 138 -2.53 -4.33 2.06
N GLY A 139 -3.17 -4.21 0.90
CA GLY A 139 -3.66 -5.38 0.14
C GLY A 139 -2.50 -6.27 -0.30
N MET A 140 -1.46 -5.70 -0.91
CA MET A 140 -0.24 -6.42 -1.26
C MET A 140 0.45 -7.00 -0.03
N MET A 141 0.63 -6.23 1.04
CA MET A 141 1.29 -6.72 2.25
C MET A 141 0.54 -7.90 2.88
N SER A 142 -0.79 -7.88 2.86
CA SER A 142 -1.62 -8.95 3.42
C SER A 142 -1.46 -10.29 2.69
N ILE A 143 -1.00 -10.29 1.44
CA ILE A 143 -0.88 -11.50 0.61
C ILE A 143 0.56 -11.82 0.19
N GLY A 144 1.47 -10.84 0.31
CA GLY A 144 2.82 -10.90 -0.26
C GLY A 144 3.95 -10.78 0.76
N THR A 145 3.75 -10.04 1.85
CA THR A 145 4.78 -9.94 2.91
C THR A 145 4.85 -11.25 3.69
N THR A 146 6.06 -11.72 3.97
CA THR A 146 6.26 -12.91 4.79
C THR A 146 5.66 -12.72 6.18
N TYR A 147 5.01 -13.77 6.71
CA TYR A 147 4.31 -13.68 7.99
C TYR A 147 5.17 -13.06 9.10
N ASN A 148 4.61 -12.04 9.72
CA ASN A 148 5.19 -11.32 10.85
C ASN A 148 4.09 -10.87 11.81
N GLU A 149 4.52 -10.24 12.89
CA GLU A 149 3.68 -9.85 14.02
C GLU A 149 2.57 -8.85 13.62
N PHE A 150 2.73 -8.14 12.50
CA PHE A 150 1.79 -7.12 12.02
C PHE A 150 0.79 -7.65 10.99
N PHE A 151 0.79 -8.95 10.68
CA PHE A 151 -0.11 -9.54 9.68
C PHE A 151 -1.59 -9.11 9.86
N LEU A 152 -2.14 -9.22 11.07
CA LEU A 152 -3.53 -8.83 11.32
C LEU A 152 -3.77 -7.32 11.21
N LEU A 153 -2.75 -6.49 11.46
CA LEU A 153 -2.83 -5.05 11.25
C LEU A 153 -2.92 -4.74 9.75
N TYR A 154 -2.11 -5.39 8.91
CA TYR A 154 -2.19 -5.24 7.46
C TYR A 154 -3.57 -5.63 6.94
N VAL A 155 -4.11 -6.78 7.39
CA VAL A 155 -5.45 -7.24 7.00
C VAL A 155 -6.54 -6.26 7.43
N ALA A 156 -6.45 -5.72 8.65
CA ALA A 156 -7.44 -4.76 9.14
C ALA A 156 -7.37 -3.42 8.38
N LEU A 157 -6.16 -2.94 8.06
CA LEU A 157 -5.96 -1.76 7.21
C LEU A 157 -6.46 -1.98 5.79
N PHE A 158 -6.17 -3.14 5.20
CA PHE A 158 -6.68 -3.53 3.89
C PHE A 158 -8.20 -3.55 3.86
N ALA A 159 -8.87 -4.22 4.81
CA ALA A 159 -10.33 -4.27 4.87
C ALA A 159 -10.94 -2.87 5.08
N ALA A 160 -10.38 -2.09 6.00
CA ALA A 160 -10.84 -0.73 6.26
C ALA A 160 -10.69 0.17 5.02
N ALA A 161 -9.56 0.08 4.32
CA ALA A 161 -9.28 0.83 3.11
C ALA A 161 -10.18 0.38 1.95
N LEU A 162 -10.44 -0.91 1.79
CA LEU A 162 -11.32 -1.46 0.75
C LEU A 162 -12.73 -0.89 0.86
N TYR A 163 -13.38 -1.10 2.00
CA TYR A 163 -14.76 -0.64 2.20
C TYR A 163 -14.80 0.89 2.29
N GLY A 164 -13.78 1.52 2.86
CA GLY A 164 -13.64 2.98 2.85
C GLY A 164 -13.58 3.54 1.44
N PHE A 165 -12.74 2.97 0.58
CA PHE A 165 -12.57 3.38 -0.81
C PHE A 165 -13.87 3.22 -1.60
N ILE A 166 -14.52 2.05 -1.51
CA ILE A 166 -15.81 1.79 -2.17
C ILE A 166 -16.83 2.85 -1.75
N LEU A 167 -17.04 3.05 -0.45
CA LEU A 167 -18.01 4.03 0.05
C LEU A 167 -17.64 5.47 -0.33
N SER A 168 -16.35 5.80 -0.37
CA SER A 168 -15.87 7.12 -0.76
C SER A 168 -16.14 7.40 -2.22
N ILE A 169 -15.85 6.45 -3.12
CA ILE A 169 -16.14 6.57 -4.56
C ILE A 169 -17.64 6.70 -4.81
N TYR A 170 -18.48 5.88 -4.16
CA TYR A 170 -19.94 5.99 -4.28
C TYR A 170 -20.51 7.32 -3.78
N ALA A 171 -19.80 8.01 -2.88
CA ALA A 171 -20.22 9.30 -2.34
C ALA A 171 -19.75 10.50 -3.20
N ILE A 172 -18.96 10.27 -4.26
CA ILE A 172 -18.55 11.32 -5.18
C ILE A 172 -19.72 11.65 -6.11
N ASP A 173 -20.15 12.91 -6.07
CA ASP A 173 -21.06 13.48 -7.05
C ASP A 173 -20.28 13.79 -8.32
N ALA A 174 -20.42 12.93 -9.34
CA ALA A 174 -19.68 13.01 -10.59
C ALA A 174 -20.02 14.27 -11.40
N ASP A 175 -21.30 14.66 -11.42
CA ASP A 175 -21.76 15.85 -12.15
C ASP A 175 -21.24 17.11 -11.47
N GLY A 176 -21.36 17.18 -10.14
CA GLY A 176 -20.81 18.28 -9.34
C GLY A 176 -19.28 18.38 -9.47
N LEU A 177 -18.57 17.26 -9.52
CA LEU A 177 -17.12 17.21 -9.72
C LEU A 177 -16.74 17.71 -11.12
N ALA A 178 -17.45 17.28 -12.17
CA ALA A 178 -17.19 17.72 -13.54
C ALA A 178 -17.38 19.24 -13.69
N LEU A 179 -18.44 19.78 -13.09
CA LEU A 179 -18.68 21.23 -13.04
C LEU A 179 -17.57 21.97 -12.26
N ALA A 180 -17.08 21.39 -11.16
CA ALA A 180 -16.01 21.98 -10.35
C ALA A 180 -14.64 21.98 -11.06
N CYS A 181 -14.39 21.01 -11.95
CA CYS A 181 -13.14 20.92 -12.70
C CYS A 181 -12.99 22.09 -13.70
N GLY A 182 -14.08 22.53 -14.34
CA GLY A 182 -14.11 23.69 -15.25
C GLY A 182 -12.97 23.73 -16.29
N ASP A 183 -12.75 24.89 -16.88
CA ASP A 183 -11.69 25.06 -17.92
C ASP A 183 -10.27 25.15 -17.33
N ARG A 184 -10.13 25.32 -16.02
CA ARG A 184 -8.83 25.49 -15.33
C ARG A 184 -8.20 24.16 -14.92
N TYR A 185 -8.92 23.05 -14.99
CA TYR A 185 -8.34 21.74 -14.69
C TYR A 185 -7.28 21.39 -15.74
N PRO A 186 -6.05 21.00 -15.33
CA PRO A 186 -4.96 20.70 -16.25
C PRO A 186 -5.16 19.32 -16.92
N ARG A 187 -6.20 19.20 -17.74
CA ARG A 187 -6.67 17.93 -18.32
C ARG A 187 -5.56 17.23 -19.11
N ARG A 188 -4.83 17.98 -19.94
CA ARG A 188 -3.74 17.43 -20.75
C ARG A 188 -2.62 16.84 -19.88
N SER A 189 -2.22 17.54 -18.82
CA SER A 189 -1.19 17.06 -17.90
C SER A 189 -1.64 15.81 -17.13
N ALA A 190 -2.90 15.75 -16.70
CA ALA A 190 -3.46 14.58 -16.03
C ALA A 190 -3.48 13.36 -16.96
N ILE A 191 -3.94 13.53 -18.21
CA ILE A 191 -3.93 12.48 -19.24
C ILE A 191 -2.50 12.02 -19.52
N SER A 192 -1.57 12.95 -19.78
CA SER A 192 -0.17 12.62 -20.03
C SER A 192 0.47 11.86 -18.87
N LEU A 193 0.18 12.24 -17.63
CA LEU A 193 0.65 11.53 -16.44
C LEU A 193 0.09 10.11 -16.39
N CYS A 194 -1.22 9.93 -16.60
CA CYS A 194 -1.85 8.61 -16.58
C CYS A 194 -1.28 7.70 -17.69
N ILE A 195 -1.14 8.21 -18.92
CA ILE A 195 -0.51 7.47 -20.02
C ILE A 195 0.94 7.11 -19.67
N ALA A 196 1.72 8.06 -19.15
CA ALA A 196 3.11 7.81 -18.80
C ALA A 196 3.25 6.72 -17.72
N VAL A 197 2.44 6.78 -16.66
CA VAL A 197 2.42 5.77 -15.59
C VAL A 197 1.97 4.41 -16.12
N GLY A 198 0.87 4.36 -16.88
CA GLY A 198 0.34 3.13 -17.45
C GLY A 198 1.32 2.44 -18.41
N LEU A 199 1.95 3.20 -19.30
CA LEU A 199 2.98 2.68 -20.20
C LEU A 199 4.23 2.26 -19.45
N PHE A 200 4.71 3.07 -18.50
CA PHE A 200 5.91 2.74 -17.73
C PHE A 200 5.74 1.42 -16.97
N LEU A 201 4.67 1.28 -16.19
CA LEU A 201 4.39 0.06 -15.42
C LEU A 201 4.11 -1.13 -16.36
N GLY A 202 3.25 -0.92 -17.36
CA GLY A 202 2.89 -1.96 -18.32
C GLY A 202 4.11 -2.52 -19.04
N LEU A 203 4.92 -1.66 -19.66
CA LEU A 203 6.09 -2.09 -20.41
C LEU A 203 7.16 -2.72 -19.50
N ASN A 204 7.40 -2.16 -18.30
CA ASN A 204 8.39 -2.70 -17.37
C ASN A 204 8.01 -4.11 -16.90
N TRP A 205 6.75 -4.33 -16.51
CA TRP A 205 6.31 -5.63 -16.02
C TRP A 205 6.09 -6.66 -17.12
N LEU A 206 5.51 -6.29 -18.27
CA LEU A 206 5.43 -7.20 -19.41
C LEU A 206 6.82 -7.59 -19.90
N GLY A 207 7.76 -6.64 -20.00
CA GLY A 207 9.15 -6.94 -20.36
C GLY A 207 9.80 -7.92 -19.40
N ARG A 208 9.58 -7.75 -18.09
CA ARG A 208 10.13 -8.64 -17.04
C ARG A 208 9.50 -10.03 -17.00
N ILE A 209 8.22 -10.16 -17.34
CA ILE A 209 7.46 -11.43 -17.24
C ILE A 209 7.49 -12.20 -18.56
N VAL A 210 7.05 -11.54 -19.63
CA VAL A 210 6.74 -12.18 -20.92
C VAL A 210 8.03 -12.64 -21.59
N LEU A 211 9.08 -11.81 -21.57
CA LEU A 211 10.30 -12.10 -22.30
C LEU A 211 11.05 -13.33 -21.75
N PRO A 212 11.27 -13.49 -20.43
CA PRO A 212 11.93 -14.68 -19.91
C PRO A 212 11.04 -15.93 -19.97
N SER A 213 9.74 -15.79 -19.67
CA SER A 213 8.81 -16.92 -19.59
C SER A 213 8.57 -17.57 -20.95
N LEU A 214 8.42 -16.77 -22.01
CA LEU A 214 8.19 -17.30 -23.37
C LEU A 214 9.46 -17.81 -24.04
N LEU A 215 10.63 -17.19 -23.79
CA LEU A 215 11.87 -17.56 -24.47
C LEU A 215 12.62 -18.72 -23.81
N THR A 216 12.51 -18.84 -22.48
CA THR A 216 13.36 -19.80 -21.72
C THR A 216 12.58 -20.89 -21.00
N GLY A 217 11.24 -20.78 -20.94
CA GLY A 217 10.40 -21.70 -20.16
C GLY A 217 10.68 -21.68 -18.66
N ARG A 218 11.44 -20.69 -18.18
CA ARG A 218 11.79 -20.49 -16.76
C ARG A 218 10.91 -19.40 -16.15
N PRO A 219 10.62 -19.50 -14.84
CA PRO A 219 9.94 -18.43 -14.12
C PRO A 219 10.75 -17.12 -14.20
N PRO A 220 10.08 -15.97 -14.25
CA PRO A 220 10.73 -14.66 -14.28
C PRO A 220 11.53 -14.38 -12.99
N ALA A 221 12.60 -13.59 -13.12
CA ALA A 221 13.44 -13.22 -11.98
C ALA A 221 12.69 -12.28 -11.01
N GLY A 222 13.05 -12.35 -9.72
CA GLY A 222 12.51 -11.48 -8.67
C GLY A 222 11.21 -11.96 -8.03
N ILE A 223 10.87 -13.25 -8.20
CA ILE A 223 9.89 -13.92 -7.34
C ILE A 223 10.48 -14.12 -5.93
N ASP A 224 11.81 -14.20 -5.82
CA ASP A 224 12.57 -14.43 -4.60
C ASP A 224 12.00 -15.61 -3.79
N GLY A 225 11.54 -15.34 -2.57
CA GLY A 225 10.91 -16.32 -1.68
C GLY A 225 9.43 -16.57 -1.94
N GLY A 226 8.81 -15.81 -2.84
CA GLY A 226 7.39 -15.90 -3.14
C GLY A 226 7.03 -17.12 -3.97
N SER A 227 5.72 -17.36 -4.08
CA SER A 227 5.15 -18.34 -5.02
C SER A 227 4.78 -17.73 -6.37
N THR A 228 4.64 -16.40 -6.43
CA THR A 228 4.21 -15.65 -7.63
C THR A 228 4.62 -14.17 -7.54
N LEU A 229 4.33 -13.43 -8.60
CA LEU A 229 4.60 -12.00 -8.77
C LEU A 229 3.41 -11.13 -8.34
N PHE A 230 3.13 -11.06 -7.05
CA PHE A 230 1.95 -10.36 -6.51
C PHE A 230 1.96 -8.84 -6.79
N VAL A 231 3.13 -8.19 -6.72
CA VAL A 231 3.27 -6.76 -7.04
C VAL A 231 2.88 -6.49 -8.49
N GLN A 232 3.37 -7.32 -9.41
CA GLN A 232 3.06 -7.19 -10.83
C GLN A 232 1.59 -7.50 -11.13
N ALA A 233 0.98 -8.44 -10.40
CA ALA A 233 -0.44 -8.72 -10.52
C ALA A 233 -1.29 -7.50 -10.12
N PHE A 234 -0.91 -6.80 -9.05
CA PHE A 234 -1.59 -5.56 -8.63
C PHE A 234 -1.37 -4.43 -9.64
N ASP A 235 -0.15 -4.25 -10.14
CA ASP A 235 0.16 -3.20 -11.10
C ASP A 235 -0.55 -3.40 -12.43
N LEU A 236 -0.48 -4.60 -12.99
CA LEU A 236 -1.10 -4.93 -14.28
C LEU A 236 -2.61 -5.11 -14.18
N GLY A 237 -3.12 -5.58 -13.03
CA GLY A 237 -4.54 -5.82 -12.82
C GLY A 237 -5.32 -4.59 -12.39
N ILE A 238 -4.69 -3.63 -11.71
CA ILE A 238 -5.35 -2.47 -11.11
C ILE A 238 -4.79 -1.16 -11.68
N LEU A 239 -3.50 -0.90 -11.50
CA LEU A 239 -2.93 0.42 -11.80
C LEU A 239 -2.89 0.73 -13.30
N VAL A 240 -2.43 -0.20 -14.13
CA VAL A 240 -2.34 -0.01 -15.58
C VAL A 240 -3.73 0.19 -16.20
N PRO A 241 -4.75 -0.65 -15.92
CA PRO A 241 -6.11 -0.41 -16.41
C PRO A 241 -6.72 0.89 -15.89
N ALA A 242 -6.54 1.20 -14.60
CA ALA A 242 -7.05 2.44 -14.03
C ALA A 242 -6.41 3.67 -14.69
N ALA A 243 -5.11 3.64 -14.94
CA ALA A 243 -4.41 4.71 -15.65
C ALA A 243 -4.88 4.84 -17.10
N ALA A 244 -5.07 3.72 -17.81
CA ALA A 244 -5.57 3.73 -19.19
C ALA A 244 -7.02 4.25 -19.30
N LEU A 245 -7.89 3.89 -18.34
CA LEU A 245 -9.29 4.36 -18.31
C LEU A 245 -9.41 5.83 -17.86
N SER A 246 -8.41 6.34 -17.13
CA SER A 246 -8.40 7.73 -16.65
C SER A 246 -7.80 8.72 -17.67
N ALA A 247 -7.10 8.23 -18.70
CA ALA A 247 -6.52 9.00 -19.78
C ALA A 247 -7.53 9.30 -20.90
#